data_AF-A0A7J7MG05-F1
#
_entry.id   AF-A0A7J7MG05-F1
#
_cell.length_a   1.000
_cell.length_b   1.000
_cell.length_c   1.000
_cell.angle_alpha   90.00
_cell.angle_beta   90.00
_cell.angle_gamma   90.00
#
_symmetry.space_group_name_H-M   'P 1'
#
loop_
_entity.id
_entity.type
_entity.pdbx_description
1 polymer ?
#
loop_
_entity_poly.entity_id
_entity_poly.type
_entity_poly.pdbx_seq_one_letter_code
_entity_poly.pdbx_strand_id
1 'polypeptide(L)'
;MDPTETDFYAGVSDGRIYAGVLKVNRRELLKTDSGVVAWAPENDGAITAVAIANGGVNLVSASEDGTVRIWDTESGQVTRIFAHEKGSISDIVIAKGLRDSRGGHGFGLGGSGVEWGGQGLRF
;
A
#
# COMPACT_ATOMS: atom_id res chain seq x y z
N MET A 1 22.81 -5.00 9.66
CA MET A 1 22.45 -5.82 8.49
C MET A 1 23.73 -6.24 7.80
N ASP A 2 23.92 -7.54 7.59
CA ASP A 2 24.94 -8.05 6.68
C ASP A 2 24.46 -7.76 5.25
N PRO A 3 25.22 -7.04 4.40
CA PRO A 3 24.80 -6.73 3.03
C PRO A 3 24.62 -7.97 2.13
N THR A 4 24.96 -9.17 2.62
CA THR A 4 24.76 -10.44 1.92
C THR A 4 23.45 -11.15 2.26
N GLU A 5 22.67 -10.60 3.20
CA GLU A 5 21.35 -11.09 3.60
C GLU A 5 20.29 -10.12 3.10
N THR A 6 19.35 -10.61 2.30
CA THR A 6 18.27 -9.81 1.72
C THR A 6 16.93 -10.43 2.09
N ASP A 7 16.04 -9.66 2.70
CA ASP A 7 14.71 -10.14 3.03
C ASP A 7 13.83 -10.21 1.77
N PHE A 8 12.98 -11.23 1.69
CA PHE A 8 11.91 -11.34 0.71
C PHE A 8 10.56 -11.50 1.42
N TYR A 9 9.50 -11.04 0.75
CA TYR A 9 8.12 -11.16 1.20
C TYR A 9 7.26 -11.63 0.04
N ALA A 10 6.40 -12.63 0.29
CA ALA A 10 5.48 -13.16 -0.70
C ALA A 10 4.07 -13.20 -0.12
N GLY A 11 3.12 -12.61 -0.84
CA GLY A 11 1.70 -12.80 -0.59
C GLY A 11 1.23 -14.14 -1.14
N VAL A 12 0.45 -14.89 -0.36
CA VAL A 12 -0.02 -16.22 -0.74
C VAL A 12 -1.55 -16.23 -0.79
N SER A 13 -2.09 -17.12 -1.63
CA SER A 13 -3.54 -17.28 -1.80
C SER A 13 -4.27 -17.78 -0.56
N ASP A 14 -3.53 -18.22 0.46
CA ASP A 14 -4.06 -18.60 1.78
C ASP A 14 -4.24 -17.40 2.72
N GLY A 15 -3.97 -16.17 2.25
CA GLY A 15 -4.10 -14.95 3.04
C GLY A 15 -2.89 -14.60 3.90
N ARG A 16 -1.79 -15.36 3.78
CA ARG A 16 -0.58 -15.14 4.57
C ARG A 16 0.51 -14.41 3.79
N ILE A 17 1.39 -13.78 4.55
CA ILE A 17 2.67 -13.28 4.05
C ILE A 17 3.76 -14.26 4.47
N TYR A 18 4.53 -14.76 3.50
CA TYR A 18 5.72 -15.54 3.76
C TYR A 18 6.93 -14.61 3.68
N ALA A 19 7.62 -14.44 4.81
CA ALA A 19 8.82 -13.63 4.94
C ALA A 19 10.04 -14.53 5.14
N GLY A 20 11.16 -14.24 4.49
CA GLY A 20 12.38 -15.01 4.70
C GLY A 20 13.64 -14.27 4.26
N VAL A 21 14.79 -14.85 4.61
CA VAL A 21 16.10 -14.28 4.28
C VAL A 21 16.71 -15.02 3.10
N LEU A 22 16.97 -14.30 2.02
CA LEU A 22 17.77 -14.74 0.89
C LEU A 22 19.26 -14.49 1.18
N LYS A 23 20.07 -15.55 1.12
CA LYS A 23 21.53 -15.44 1.23
C LYS A 23 22.18 -15.61 -0.14
N VAL A 24 22.97 -14.63 -0.56
CA VAL A 24 23.55 -14.52 -1.93
C VAL A 24 24.29 -15.78 -2.40
N ASN A 25 24.91 -16.55 -1.49
CA ASN A 25 25.67 -17.76 -1.82
C ASN A 25 24.93 -19.09 -1.58
N ARG A 26 23.64 -19.06 -1.23
CA ARG A 26 22.86 -20.27 -0.93
C ARG A 26 21.83 -20.53 -2.03
N ARG A 27 22.18 -21.40 -2.98
CA ARG A 27 21.25 -21.92 -4.02
C ARG A 27 20.63 -23.25 -3.57
N GLU A 28 19.85 -23.23 -2.50
CA GLU A 28 19.09 -24.39 -2.05
C GLU A 28 17.59 -24.07 -2.07
N LEU A 29 16.80 -25.08 -2.45
CA LEU A 29 15.35 -25.06 -2.26
C LEU A 29 15.06 -25.13 -0.76
N LEU A 30 14.89 -23.98 -0.12
CA LEU A 30 14.50 -23.91 1.28
C LEU A 30 13.04 -24.36 1.39
N LYS A 31 12.81 -25.46 2.11
CA LYS A 31 11.47 -25.78 2.62
C LYS A 31 11.14 -24.80 3.75
N THR A 32 9.85 -24.54 3.97
CA THR A 32 9.32 -23.59 4.97
C THR A 32 9.98 -23.71 6.35
N ASP A 33 10.40 -24.91 6.75
CA ASP A 33 11.08 -25.19 8.02
C ASP A 33 12.50 -24.62 8.14
N SER A 34 13.01 -23.91 7.13
CA SER A 34 14.39 -23.40 7.08
C SER A 34 14.43 -21.93 6.67
N GLY A 35 14.00 -21.06 7.58
CA GLY A 35 14.22 -19.61 7.48
C GLY A 35 13.10 -18.82 6.80
N VAL A 36 11.91 -19.39 6.65
CA VAL A 36 10.72 -18.69 6.17
C VAL A 36 9.66 -18.69 7.27
N VAL A 37 9.16 -17.52 7.63
CA VAL A 37 8.12 -17.32 8.63
C VAL A 37 6.84 -16.91 7.92
N ALA A 38 5.71 -17.51 8.30
CA ALA A 38 4.40 -17.11 7.82
C ALA A 38 3.77 -16.11 8.80
N TRP A 39 3.43 -14.91 8.32
CA TRP A 39 2.64 -13.93 9.05
C TRP A 39 1.19 -14.07 8.62
N ALA A 40 0.31 -14.34 9.59
CA ALA A 40 -1.10 -14.58 9.35
C ALA A 40 -1.95 -13.52 10.07
N PRO A 41 -2.93 -12.91 9.38
CA PRO A 41 -4.01 -12.21 10.05
C PRO A 41 -5.10 -13.21 10.51
N GLU A 42 -6.03 -12.75 11.34
CA GLU A 42 -7.17 -13.56 11.79
C GLU A 42 -8.24 -13.82 10.69
N ASN A 43 -8.04 -13.34 9.44
CA ASN A 43 -9.02 -13.45 8.34
C ASN A 43 -8.33 -13.66 6.97
N ASP A 44 -8.70 -14.73 6.25
CA ASP A 44 -7.93 -15.38 5.18
C ASP A 44 -8.47 -15.13 3.74
N GLY A 45 -8.52 -13.87 3.29
CA GLY A 45 -8.65 -13.61 1.85
C GLY A 45 -7.29 -13.70 1.16
N ALA A 46 -7.23 -14.27 -0.05
CA ALA A 46 -6.00 -14.37 -0.83
C ALA A 46 -5.28 -13.03 -0.95
N ILE A 47 -3.95 -13.01 -0.73
CA ILE A 47 -3.17 -11.78 -0.90
C ILE A 47 -2.99 -11.51 -2.40
N THR A 48 -3.47 -10.35 -2.83
CA THR A 48 -3.44 -9.94 -4.24
C THR A 48 -2.23 -9.08 -4.57
N ALA A 49 -1.72 -8.32 -3.60
CA ALA A 49 -0.55 -7.47 -3.77
C ALA A 49 0.21 -7.24 -2.46
N VAL A 50 1.51 -6.98 -2.58
CA VAL A 50 2.39 -6.61 -1.46
C VAL A 50 3.34 -5.47 -1.89
N ALA A 51 3.64 -4.55 -0.99
CA ALA A 51 4.54 -3.44 -1.25
C ALA A 51 5.32 -3.03 0.01
N ILE A 52 6.61 -2.74 -0.13
CA ILE A 52 7.45 -2.23 0.96
C ILE A 52 7.36 -0.71 1.01
N ALA A 53 7.24 -0.18 2.23
CA ALA A 53 7.16 1.25 2.52
C ALA A 53 8.19 1.68 3.57
N ASN A 54 8.37 2.99 3.71
CA ASN A 54 9.16 3.62 4.78
C ASN A 54 10.60 3.08 4.92
N GLY A 55 11.24 2.76 3.79
CA GLY A 55 12.63 2.26 3.79
C GLY A 55 12.78 0.84 4.33
N GLY A 56 11.73 0.02 4.27
CA GLY A 56 11.78 -1.38 4.71
C GLY A 56 11.13 -1.65 6.06
N VAL A 57 10.74 -0.61 6.81
CA VAL A 57 10.13 -0.76 8.16
C VAL A 57 8.70 -1.33 8.08
N ASN A 58 7.99 -1.01 7.01
CA ASN A 58 6.61 -1.45 6.85
C ASN A 58 6.44 -2.26 5.57
N LEU A 59 5.65 -3.32 5.67
CA LEU A 59 5.06 -4.01 4.52
C LEU A 59 3.58 -3.66 4.46
N VAL A 60 3.05 -3.42 3.26
CA VAL A 60 1.63 -3.21 3.01
C VAL A 60 1.15 -4.39 2.16
N SER A 61 0.07 -5.06 2.58
CA SER A 61 -0.57 -6.11 1.79
C SER A 61 -2.02 -5.79 1.50
N ALA A 62 -2.49 -6.23 0.34
CA ALA A 62 -3.89 -6.17 -0.08
C ALA A 62 -4.42 -7.58 -0.25
N SER A 63 -5.71 -7.74 0.01
CA SER A 63 -6.38 -9.02 -0.06
C SER A 63 -7.67 -8.95 -0.88
N GLU A 64 -8.06 -10.11 -1.41
CA GLU A 64 -9.37 -10.31 -2.05
C GLU A 64 -10.54 -10.07 -1.09
N ASP A 65 -10.31 -10.15 0.23
CA ASP A 65 -11.31 -9.85 1.26
C ASP A 65 -11.65 -8.35 1.37
N GLY A 66 -11.00 -7.49 0.58
CA GLY A 66 -11.21 -6.04 0.61
C GLY A 66 -10.44 -5.32 1.71
N THR A 67 -9.49 -6.00 2.37
CA THR A 67 -8.67 -5.40 3.42
C THR A 67 -7.25 -5.07 2.93
N VAL A 68 -6.73 -3.95 3.43
CA VAL A 68 -5.32 -3.58 3.36
C VAL A 68 -4.74 -3.68 4.78
N ARG A 69 -3.64 -4.41 4.92
CA ARG A 69 -2.94 -4.58 6.19
C ARG A 69 -1.56 -3.94 6.12
N ILE A 70 -1.18 -3.24 7.18
CA ILE A 70 0.18 -2.72 7.36
C ILE A 70 0.86 -3.58 8.42
N TRP A 71 2.02 -4.12 8.07
CA TRP A 71 2.83 -5.00 8.90
C TRP A 71 4.10 -4.25 9.31
N ASP A 72 4.51 -4.42 10.55
CA ASP A 72 5.86 -4.11 10.99
C ASP A 72 6.79 -5.24 10.54
N THR A 73 7.85 -4.93 9.80
CA THR A 73 8.69 -5.95 9.18
C THR A 73 9.63 -6.67 10.13
N GLU A 74 9.94 -6.07 11.28
CA GLU A 74 10.81 -6.64 12.31
C GLU A 74 10.05 -7.69 13.14
N SER A 75 8.83 -7.35 13.56
CA SER A 75 8.00 -8.23 14.41
C SER A 75 7.07 -9.14 13.61
N GLY A 76 6.78 -8.82 12.34
CA GLY A 76 5.78 -9.50 11.54
C GLY A 76 4.33 -9.28 12.00
N GLN A 77 4.10 -8.27 12.84
CA GLN A 77 2.78 -7.99 13.40
C GLN A 77 2.02 -6.95 12.57
N VAL A 78 0.70 -7.12 12.49
CA VAL A 78 -0.18 -6.13 11.88
C VAL A 78 -0.27 -4.91 12.79
N THR A 79 0.18 -3.77 12.29
CA THR A 79 0.11 -2.48 13.00
C THR A 79 -1.18 -1.73 12.68
N ARG A 80 -1.73 -1.91 11.48
CA ARG A 80 -3.01 -1.29 11.04
C ARG A 80 -3.76 -2.17 10.05
N ILE A 81 -5.08 -2.06 10.09
CA ILE A 81 -6.00 -2.68 9.15
C ILE A 81 -6.91 -1.59 8.58
N PHE A 82 -7.05 -1.56 7.27
CA PHE A 82 -8.04 -0.77 6.56
C PHE A 82 -8.97 -1.73 5.83
N ALA A 83 -10.23 -1.80 6.24
CA ALA A 83 -11.24 -2.59 5.58
C ALA A 83 -12.05 -1.71 4.63
N HIS A 84 -12.30 -2.22 3.43
CA HIS A 84 -13.18 -1.60 2.46
C HIS A 84 -14.27 -2.60 2.05
N GLU A 85 -15.53 -2.21 2.19
CA GLU A 85 -16.68 -3.10 2.02
C GLU A 85 -17.05 -3.37 0.55
N LYS A 86 -16.39 -2.74 -0.44
CA LYS A 86 -16.82 -2.82 -1.85
C LYS A 86 -15.97 -3.73 -2.74
N GLY A 87 -15.32 -4.73 -2.14
CA GLY A 87 -14.76 -5.88 -2.88
C GLY A 87 -13.23 -5.92 -2.96
N SER A 88 -12.76 -6.90 -3.73
CA SER A 88 -11.37 -7.31 -3.85
C SER A 88 -10.46 -6.17 -4.32
N ILE A 89 -9.31 -6.05 -3.66
CA ILE A 89 -8.28 -5.09 -4.03
C ILE A 89 -7.37 -5.74 -5.07
N SER A 90 -7.21 -5.09 -6.22
CA SER A 90 -6.43 -5.66 -7.32
C SER A 90 -4.94 -5.39 -7.23
N ASP A 91 -4.52 -4.24 -6.68
CA ASP A 91 -3.11 -3.82 -6.67
C ASP A 91 -2.84 -2.74 -5.59
N ILE A 92 -1.56 -2.54 -5.24
CA ILE A 92 -1.10 -1.49 -4.32
C ILE A 92 0.06 -0.70 -4.94
N VAL A 93 -0.01 0.63 -4.82
CA VAL A 93 1.11 1.54 -5.12
C VAL A 93 1.45 2.37 -3.89
N ILE A 94 2.73 2.42 -3.53
CA ILE A 94 3.25 3.26 -2.44
C ILE A 94 4.00 4.46 -3.04
N ALA A 95 3.54 5.67 -2.72
CA ALA A 95 4.16 6.91 -3.17
C ALA A 95 4.51 7.82 -1.98
N LYS A 96 5.69 8.43 -2.02
CA LYS A 96 6.14 9.43 -1.03
C LYS A 96 5.89 10.83 -1.59
N GLY A 97 5.30 11.73 -0.80
CA GLY A 97 5.32 13.17 -1.09
C GLY A 97 4.17 13.73 -1.94
N LEU A 98 3.04 13.03 -2.11
CA LEU A 98 1.86 13.59 -2.80
C LEU A 98 1.10 14.66 -1.99
N ARG A 99 1.44 14.85 -0.71
CA ARG A 99 0.92 15.96 0.10
C ARG A 99 1.85 17.16 -0.06
N ASP A 100 1.66 17.93 -1.12
CA ASP A 100 2.02 19.34 -1.04
C ASP A 100 1.03 20.02 -0.09
N SER A 101 1.51 20.44 1.07
CA SER A 101 0.75 21.25 2.03
C SER A 101 0.79 22.74 1.68
N ARG A 102 1.20 23.11 0.46
CA ARG A 102 1.15 24.49 -0.04
C ARG A 102 0.11 24.63 -1.13
N GLY A 103 -0.93 25.39 -0.81
CA GLY A 103 -1.78 26.04 -1.81
C GLY A 103 -3.19 25.49 -1.86
N GLY A 104 -4.04 25.99 -0.96
CA GLY A 104 -5.46 26.00 -1.21
C GLY A 104 -5.76 26.79 -2.48
N HIS A 105 -6.22 26.09 -3.51
CA HIS A 105 -7.19 26.64 -4.45
C HIS A 105 -8.38 25.70 -4.40
N GLY A 106 -9.43 26.16 -3.73
CA GLY A 106 -10.73 25.52 -3.79
C GLY A 106 -11.15 25.33 -5.24
N PHE A 107 -11.91 24.27 -5.48
CA PHE A 107 -12.63 24.06 -6.73
C PHE A 107 -13.62 25.22 -6.93
N GLY A 108 -13.14 26.31 -7.51
CA GLY A 108 -13.97 27.41 -7.99
C GLY A 108 -14.57 26.97 -9.33
N LEU A 109 -15.85 26.60 -9.30
CA LEU A 109 -16.68 26.63 -10.50
C LEU A 109 -16.91 28.10 -10.88
N GLY A 110 -15.90 28.73 -11.48
CA GLY A 110 -15.96 30.07 -12.06
C GLY A 110 -16.41 30.01 -13.52
N GLY A 111 -17.56 29.42 -13.77
CA GLY A 111 -18.21 29.45 -15.08
C GLY A 111 -19.26 30.57 -15.12
N SER A 112 -18.87 31.73 -15.63
CA SER A 112 -19.71 32.63 -16.46
C SER A 112 -19.02 34.00 -16.55
N GLY A 113 -18.22 34.17 -17.59
CA GLY A 113 -17.98 35.51 -18.14
C GLY A 113 -19.30 36.02 -18.70
N VAL A 114 -19.98 36.88 -17.94
CA VAL A 114 -21.01 37.76 -18.48
C VAL A 114 -20.36 39.12 -18.61
N GLU A 115 -20.05 39.50 -19.85
CA GLU A 115 -19.67 40.87 -20.19
C GLU A 115 -20.88 41.78 -20.02
N TRP A 116 -20.80 42.75 -19.12
CA TRP A 116 -21.75 43.86 -19.08
C TRP A 116 -21.33 44.90 -20.11
N GLY A 117 -21.79 44.71 -21.35
CA GLY A 117 -21.78 45.75 -22.37
C GLY A 117 -22.79 46.83 -22.02
N GLY A 118 -22.31 48.03 -21.68
CA GLY A 118 -23.15 49.15 -21.31
C GLY A 118 -23.85 49.80 -22.50
N GLN A 119 -25.12 50.17 -22.32
CA GLN A 119 -25.85 51.31 -22.91
C GLN A 119 -27.00 51.59 -21.90
N GLY A 120 -26.96 52.62 -21.06
CA GLY A 120 -27.21 54.00 -21.45
C GLY A 120 -28.67 54.21 -21.86
N LEU A 121 -29.61 54.33 -20.91
CA LEU A 121 -30.84 55.12 -21.12
C LEU A 121 -31.28 55.76 -19.79
N ARG A 122 -31.35 57.09 -19.83
CA ARG A 122 -32.09 57.94 -18.88
C ARG A 122 -33.57 57.82 -19.20
N PHE A 123 -34.42 57.77 -18.17
CA PHE A 123 -35.52 58.70 -17.94
C PHE A 123 -35.78 58.75 -16.43
#